data_AF-A0A972N0C3-F1
#
_entry.id   AF-A0A972N0C3-F1
#
_cell.length_a   1.000
_cell.length_b   1.000
_cell.length_c   1.000
_cell.angle_alpha   90.00
_cell.angle_beta   90.00
_cell.angle_gamma   90.00
#
_symmetry.space_group_name_H-M   'P 1'
#
loop_
_entity.id
_entity.type
_entity.pdbx_description
1 polymer ?
#
loop_
_entity_poly.entity_id
_entity_poly.type
_entity_poly.pdbx_seq_one_letter_code
_entity_poly.pdbx_strand_id
1 'polypeptide(L)'
;MKQHYDTFWARLDDTKLASWQQALPPLLEKALNPEGNGNLPRWLTAMETIKTYSTAVDCDLHQAALKIGNASDLSAEQQSILKETLKAFHPWRKGPFNIHGIHIDTEWHSDWKWDRVRPHLAPLKGKKVLDIGCGSGYHLWRMAAEGTELAVGVDPSLLSMSQFLVLKHFIGESVPAYFLPLT
;
A
#
# COMPACT_ATOMS: atom_id res chain seq x y z
N MET A 1 10.93 4.75 2.60
CA MET A 1 10.07 5.47 1.64
C MET A 1 10.70 5.58 0.26
N LYS A 2 11.91 6.15 0.07
CA LYS A 2 12.53 6.27 -1.27
C LYS A 2 12.77 4.94 -2.01
N GLN A 3 13.19 3.89 -1.28
CA GLN A 3 13.40 2.53 -1.81
C GLN A 3 12.15 1.93 -2.49
N HIS A 4 10.96 2.44 -2.17
CA HIS A 4 9.70 2.03 -2.81
C HIS A 4 9.72 2.21 -4.34
N TYR A 5 10.55 3.11 -4.85
CA TYR A 5 10.64 3.39 -6.29
C TYR A 5 11.73 2.60 -7.01
N ASP A 6 12.55 1.81 -6.31
CA ASP A 6 13.70 1.12 -6.90
C ASP A 6 13.26 0.18 -8.04
N THR A 7 12.11 -0.48 -7.88
CA THR A 7 11.52 -1.35 -8.91
C THR A 7 10.49 -0.63 -9.80
N PHE A 8 10.08 0.59 -9.45
CA PHE A 8 9.05 1.34 -10.17
C PHE A 8 9.54 1.80 -11.55
N TRP A 9 10.77 2.32 -11.62
CA TRP A 9 11.27 2.97 -12.83
C TRP A 9 11.34 2.03 -14.03
N ALA A 10 11.79 0.79 -13.81
CA ALA A 10 11.85 -0.24 -14.84
C ALA A 10 10.47 -0.64 -15.39
N ARG A 11 9.38 -0.36 -14.68
CA ARG A 11 8.00 -0.60 -15.15
C ARG A 11 7.53 0.43 -16.17
N LEU A 12 8.25 1.54 -16.30
CA LEU A 12 7.90 2.63 -17.21
C LEU A 12 8.63 2.53 -18.55
N ASP A 13 9.69 1.71 -18.61
CA ASP A 13 10.49 1.46 -19.82
C ASP A 13 9.63 0.96 -20.97
N ASP A 14 9.86 1.49 -22.17
CA ASP A 14 9.13 1.14 -23.40
C ASP A 14 7.60 1.34 -23.31
N THR A 15 7.14 2.19 -22.38
CA THR A 15 5.72 2.55 -22.23
C THR A 15 5.46 4.01 -22.58
N LYS A 16 4.18 4.37 -22.76
CA LYS A 16 3.75 5.77 -22.88
C LYS A 16 4.00 6.60 -21.62
N LEU A 17 4.40 5.97 -20.51
CA LEU A 17 4.71 6.62 -19.24
C LEU A 17 6.20 6.90 -19.06
N ALA A 18 7.06 6.58 -20.04
CA ALA A 18 8.52 6.73 -19.91
C ALA A 18 8.95 8.16 -19.50
N SER A 19 8.23 9.20 -19.94
CA SER A 19 8.53 10.60 -19.56
C SER A 19 8.44 10.86 -18.05
N TRP A 20 7.73 10.03 -17.30
CA TRP A 20 7.63 10.14 -15.85
C TRP A 20 8.95 9.86 -15.13
N GLN A 21 9.87 9.10 -15.73
CA GLN A 21 11.20 8.86 -15.17
C GLN A 21 12.01 10.16 -15.02
N GLN A 22 11.73 11.17 -15.86
CA GLN A 22 12.35 12.49 -15.75
C GLN A 22 11.51 13.45 -14.88
N ALA A 23 10.19 13.39 -15.01
CA ALA A 23 9.30 14.34 -14.35
C ALA A 23 9.07 14.08 -12.85
N LEU A 24 9.00 12.81 -12.43
CA LEU A 24 8.63 12.45 -11.07
C LEU A 24 9.75 12.62 -10.02
N PRO A 25 11.03 12.28 -10.27
CA PRO A 25 12.07 12.36 -9.24
C PRO A 25 12.13 13.69 -8.47
N PRO A 26 12.16 14.88 -9.10
CA PRO A 26 12.20 16.14 -8.35
C PRO A 26 10.93 16.40 -7.54
N LEU A 27 9.77 15.94 -8.02
CA LEU A 27 8.50 16.06 -7.30
C LEU A 27 8.47 15.15 -6.07
N LEU A 28 8.94 13.91 -6.21
CA LEU A 28 9.03 12.94 -5.13
C LEU A 28 10.04 13.36 -4.06
N GLU A 29 11.17 13.94 -4.46
CA GLU A 29 12.16 14.47 -3.52
C GLU A 29 11.56 15.59 -2.66
N LYS A 30 10.86 16.53 -3.29
CA LYS A 30 10.16 17.60 -2.59
C LYS A 30 9.07 17.07 -1.65
N ALA A 31 8.25 16.13 -2.12
CA ALA A 31 7.15 15.56 -1.34
C ALA A 31 7.62 14.74 -0.13
N LEU A 32 8.78 14.10 -0.22
CA LEU A 32 9.35 13.27 0.84
C LEU A 32 10.30 14.02 1.78
N ASN A 33 10.35 15.36 1.71
CA ASN A 33 11.22 16.14 2.58
C ASN A 33 10.78 15.97 4.06
N PRO A 34 11.67 15.47 4.96
CA PRO A 34 11.31 15.15 6.34
C PRO A 34 10.82 16.32 7.19
N GLU A 35 11.28 17.55 6.89
CA GLU A 35 10.90 18.74 7.64
C GLU A 35 9.44 19.16 7.41
N GLY A 36 8.78 18.59 6.39
CA GLY A 36 7.39 18.89 6.05
C GLY A 36 6.32 18.21 6.93
N ASN A 37 6.69 17.29 7.83
CA ASN A 37 5.70 16.54 8.60
C ASN A 37 6.18 16.09 9.99
N GLY A 38 5.62 16.67 11.05
CA GLY A 38 5.97 16.35 12.44
C GLY A 38 5.66 14.92 12.90
N ASN A 39 4.82 14.17 12.18
CA ASN A 39 4.52 12.77 12.48
C ASN A 39 5.45 11.78 11.74
N LEU A 40 6.22 12.23 10.76
CA LEU A 40 7.07 11.36 9.96
C LEU A 40 8.05 10.54 10.81
N PRO A 41 8.75 11.12 11.84
CA PRO A 41 9.62 10.33 12.71
C PRO A 41 8.90 9.15 13.37
N ARG A 42 7.66 9.36 13.83
CA ARG A 42 6.83 8.31 14.44
C ARG A 42 6.57 7.16 13.46
N TRP A 43 6.22 7.47 12.21
CA TRP A 43 5.94 6.46 11.19
C TRP A 43 7.18 5.73 10.72
N LEU A 44 8.31 6.42 10.59
CA LEU A 44 9.58 5.79 10.22
C LEU A 44 10.04 4.82 11.31
N THR A 45 10.00 5.21 12.59
CA THR A 45 10.33 4.30 13.71
C THR A 45 9.42 3.07 13.72
N ALA A 46 8.11 3.26 13.56
CA ALA A 46 7.18 2.13 13.47
C ALA A 46 7.47 1.23 12.25
N MET A 47 7.86 1.81 11.11
CA MET A 47 8.23 1.07 9.92
C MET A 47 9.50 0.24 10.12
N GLU A 48 10.49 0.72 10.89
CA GLU A 48 11.66 -0.10 11.22
C GLU A 48 11.27 -1.33 12.06
N THR A 49 10.27 -1.22 12.94
CA THR A 49 9.69 -2.40 13.62
C THR A 49 8.96 -3.32 12.63
N ILE A 50 8.18 -2.79 11.69
CA ILE A 50 7.52 -3.60 10.65
C ILE A 50 8.53 -4.40 9.83
N LYS A 51 9.68 -3.79 9.50
CA LYS A 51 10.74 -4.43 8.70
C LYS A 51 11.45 -5.61 9.38
N THR A 52 11.30 -5.79 10.69
CA THR A 52 11.85 -6.97 11.38
C THR A 52 11.02 -8.23 11.12
N TYR A 53 9.79 -8.08 10.65
CA TYR A 53 8.93 -9.19 10.24
C TYR A 53 9.22 -9.56 8.79
N SER A 54 9.13 -10.85 8.47
CA SER A 54 9.23 -11.33 7.09
C SER A 54 7.99 -10.96 6.27
N THR A 55 8.15 -10.89 4.95
CA THR A 55 7.03 -10.86 4.01
C THR A 55 6.13 -12.08 4.23
N ALA A 56 4.81 -11.89 4.10
CA ALA A 56 3.85 -12.96 4.30
C ALA A 56 3.93 -14.00 3.18
N VAL A 57 3.81 -15.27 3.55
CA VAL A 57 3.82 -16.40 2.60
C VAL A 57 2.47 -16.57 1.90
N ASP A 58 1.38 -16.20 2.58
CA ASP A 58 0.01 -16.40 2.15
C ASP A 58 -0.75 -15.07 2.15
N CYS A 59 -1.02 -14.54 0.97
CA CYS A 59 -1.81 -13.32 0.80
C CYS A 59 -3.00 -13.58 -0.13
N ASP A 60 -4.20 -13.16 0.27
CA ASP A 60 -5.39 -13.14 -0.56
C ASP A 60 -5.98 -11.73 -0.60
N LEU A 61 -5.72 -11.06 -1.71
CA LEU A 61 -6.14 -9.68 -1.95
C LEU A 61 -7.52 -9.60 -2.63
N HIS A 62 -8.20 -10.72 -2.90
CA HIS A 62 -9.58 -10.72 -3.40
C HIS A 62 -10.61 -10.60 -2.28
N GLN A 63 -10.23 -10.91 -1.04
CA GLN A 63 -11.07 -10.85 0.15
C GLN A 63 -11.55 -9.42 0.46
N ALA A 64 -12.70 -9.32 1.13
CA ALA A 64 -13.24 -8.05 1.61
C ALA A 64 -12.25 -7.36 2.57
N ALA A 65 -11.83 -8.05 3.64
CA ALA A 65 -10.64 -7.69 4.40
C ALA A 65 -9.42 -8.33 3.73
N LEU A 66 -8.51 -7.53 3.18
CA LEU A 66 -7.33 -8.09 2.50
C LEU A 66 -6.57 -8.99 3.48
N LYS A 67 -6.40 -10.25 3.12
CA LYS A 67 -5.69 -11.23 3.94
C LYS A 67 -4.20 -11.14 3.62
N ILE A 68 -3.39 -10.89 4.63
CA ILE A 68 -1.95 -10.72 4.52
C ILE A 68 -1.30 -11.53 5.65
N GLY A 69 -0.86 -12.75 5.33
CA GLY A 69 -0.34 -13.72 6.29
C GLY A 69 -1.44 -14.38 7.13
N ASN A 70 -1.02 -15.38 7.91
CA ASN A 70 -1.87 -16.11 8.85
C ASN A 70 -1.50 -15.73 10.30
N ALA A 71 -2.45 -15.90 11.22
CA ALA A 71 -2.20 -15.69 12.65
C ALA A 71 -1.14 -16.63 13.22
N SER A 72 -1.08 -17.86 12.69
CA SER A 72 -0.13 -18.90 13.08
C SER A 72 1.32 -18.61 12.66
N ASP A 73 1.55 -17.61 11.81
CA ASP A 73 2.89 -17.26 11.34
C ASP A 73 3.71 -16.55 12.42
N LEU A 74 3.05 -15.99 13.43
CA LEU A 74 3.66 -15.21 14.51
C LEU A 74 3.36 -15.82 15.87
N SER A 75 4.29 -15.66 16.81
CA SER A 75 3.99 -15.92 18.22
C SER A 75 2.97 -14.91 18.76
N ALA A 76 2.31 -15.24 19.88
CA ALA A 76 1.37 -14.31 20.52
C ALA A 76 2.03 -12.97 20.91
N GLU A 77 3.31 -13.01 21.31
CA GLU A 77 4.08 -11.82 21.66
C GLU A 77 4.39 -10.97 20.42
N GLN A 78 4.84 -11.60 19.33
CA GLN A 78 5.05 -10.92 18.04
C GLN A 78 3.75 -10.31 17.52
N GLN A 79 2.63 -11.03 17.58
CA GLN A 79 1.34 -10.53 17.16
C GLN A 79 0.88 -9.32 18.01
N SER A 80 1.13 -9.35 19.33
CA SER A 80 0.85 -8.22 20.21
C SER A 80 1.69 -6.99 19.88
N ILE A 81 3.00 -7.17 19.65
CA ILE A 81 3.90 -6.07 19.24
C ILE A 81 3.43 -5.49 17.91
N LEU A 82 3.17 -6.35 16.91
CA LEU A 82 2.71 -5.92 15.59
C LEU A 82 1.40 -5.11 15.69
N LYS A 83 0.44 -5.57 16.51
CA LYS A 83 -0.82 -4.86 16.74
C LYS A 83 -0.61 -3.46 17.31
N GLU A 84 0.27 -3.30 18.30
CA GLU A 84 0.60 -1.98 18.83
C GLU A 84 1.37 -1.12 17.82
N THR A 85 2.30 -1.70 17.06
CA THR A 85 3.02 -1.00 15.98
C THR A 85 2.06 -0.46 14.91
N LEU A 86 1.06 -1.25 14.50
CA LEU A 86 0.05 -0.86 13.51
C LEU A 86 -0.79 0.35 13.97
N LYS A 87 -0.94 0.58 15.29
CA LYS A 87 -1.63 1.75 15.82
C LYS A 87 -0.91 3.07 15.55
N ALA A 88 0.41 3.05 15.36
CA ALA A 88 1.18 4.26 15.00
C ALA A 88 0.72 4.88 13.67
N PHE A 89 0.07 4.09 12.82
CA PHE A 89 -0.47 4.51 11.53
C PHE A 89 -1.97 4.87 11.60
N HIS A 90 -2.53 5.09 12.79
CA HIS A 90 -3.87 5.67 12.90
C HIS A 90 -3.90 7.14 12.46
N PRO A 91 -5.04 7.58 11.91
CA PRO A 91 -6.25 6.80 11.64
C PRO A 91 -6.17 5.95 10.36
N TRP A 92 -6.63 4.69 10.42
CA TRP A 92 -6.88 3.87 9.24
C TRP A 92 -8.30 4.10 8.71
N ARG A 93 -8.41 4.81 7.59
CA ARG A 93 -9.73 5.23 7.07
C ARG A 93 -10.31 4.30 6.02
N LYS A 94 -9.50 3.78 5.08
CA LYS A 94 -9.95 2.89 4.00
C LYS A 94 -9.43 1.47 4.22
N GLY A 95 -10.32 0.48 4.17
CA GLY A 95 -10.04 -0.94 4.41
C GLY A 95 -11.31 -1.78 4.26
N PRO A 96 -11.43 -2.94 4.93
CA PRO A 96 -10.60 -3.42 6.04
C PRO A 96 -9.36 -4.21 5.61
N PHE A 97 -8.50 -4.52 6.57
CA PHE A 97 -7.32 -5.39 6.40
C PHE A 97 -7.27 -6.48 7.47
N ASN A 98 -6.65 -7.61 7.16
CA ASN A 98 -6.30 -8.66 8.11
C ASN A 98 -4.83 -9.03 7.94
N ILE A 99 -3.98 -8.53 8.85
CA ILE A 99 -2.51 -8.69 8.79
C ILE A 99 -2.10 -9.65 9.90
N HIS A 100 -1.64 -10.85 9.55
CA HIS A 100 -1.26 -11.92 10.49
C HIS A 100 -2.31 -12.14 11.59
N GLY A 101 -3.58 -12.20 11.21
CA GLY A 101 -4.71 -12.38 12.14
C GLY A 101 -5.18 -11.10 12.86
N ILE A 102 -4.50 -9.97 12.68
CA ILE A 102 -4.90 -8.69 13.25
C ILE A 102 -5.88 -8.01 12.31
N HIS A 103 -7.15 -7.95 12.72
CA HIS A 103 -8.17 -7.23 11.98
C HIS A 103 -8.04 -5.71 12.21
N ILE A 104 -7.74 -4.99 11.15
CA ILE A 104 -7.80 -3.52 11.12
C ILE A 104 -9.18 -3.15 10.60
N ASP A 105 -10.08 -2.89 11.53
CA ASP A 105 -11.38 -2.32 11.25
C ASP A 105 -11.23 -0.82 10.98
N THR A 106 -11.54 -0.43 9.75
CA THR A 106 -11.30 0.93 9.25
C THR A 106 -12.59 1.74 9.23
N GLU A 107 -12.48 3.07 9.28
CA GLU A 107 -13.64 3.97 9.22
C GLU A 107 -14.62 3.65 8.07
N TRP A 108 -14.08 3.25 6.90
CA TRP A 108 -14.87 2.93 5.72
C TRP A 108 -14.75 1.47 5.31
N HIS A 109 -15.91 0.80 5.18
CA HIS A 109 -16.09 -0.44 4.41
C HIS A 109 -15.86 -0.20 2.92
N SER A 110 -14.59 -0.09 2.55
CA SER A 110 -14.14 0.19 1.19
C SER A 110 -14.37 -1.01 0.27
N ASP A 111 -14.46 -2.21 0.86
CA ASP A 111 -14.93 -3.45 0.25
C ASP A 111 -16.33 -3.31 -0.33
N TRP A 112 -17.29 -2.74 0.40
CA TRP A 112 -18.67 -2.58 -0.10
C TRP A 112 -18.71 -1.70 -1.35
N LYS A 113 -17.91 -0.64 -1.39
CA LYS A 113 -17.79 0.20 -2.59
C LYS A 113 -17.17 -0.60 -3.74
N TRP A 114 -16.12 -1.38 -3.46
CA TRP A 114 -15.48 -2.20 -4.47
C TRP A 114 -16.44 -3.23 -5.07
N ASP A 115 -17.19 -3.96 -4.25
CA ASP A 115 -18.11 -5.00 -4.73
C ASP A 115 -19.27 -4.43 -5.55
N ARG A 116 -19.68 -3.19 -5.29
CA ARG A 116 -20.63 -2.47 -6.15
C ARG A 116 -20.03 -2.03 -7.49
N VAL A 117 -18.74 -1.69 -7.54
CA VAL A 117 -18.09 -1.13 -8.74
C VAL A 117 -17.49 -2.22 -9.63
N ARG A 118 -16.83 -3.22 -9.03
CA ARG A 118 -16.07 -4.28 -9.73
C ARG A 118 -16.85 -4.94 -10.88
N PRO A 119 -18.14 -5.31 -10.75
CA PRO A 119 -18.88 -5.97 -11.83
C PRO A 119 -19.07 -5.12 -13.09
N HIS A 120 -18.88 -3.80 -12.98
CA HIS A 120 -19.07 -2.85 -14.08
C HIS A 120 -17.75 -2.39 -14.71
N LEU A 121 -16.60 -2.82 -14.17
CA LEU A 121 -15.30 -2.49 -14.75
C LEU A 121 -15.01 -3.40 -15.95
N ALA A 122 -14.35 -2.84 -16.97
CA ALA A 122 -13.69 -3.66 -17.97
C ALA A 122 -12.61 -4.54 -17.29
N PRO A 123 -12.28 -5.71 -17.85
CA PRO A 123 -11.24 -6.58 -17.28
C PRO A 123 -9.94 -5.81 -17.03
N LEU A 124 -9.47 -5.86 -15.77
CA LEU A 124 -8.27 -5.14 -15.32
C LEU A 124 -6.97 -5.90 -15.63
N LYS A 125 -7.06 -7.18 -15.98
CA LYS A 125 -5.91 -8.02 -16.31
C LYS A 125 -5.07 -7.37 -17.41
N GLY A 126 -3.77 -7.18 -17.15
CA GLY A 126 -2.82 -6.57 -18.07
C GLY A 126 -3.03 -5.06 -18.30
N LYS A 127 -3.89 -4.40 -17.53
CA LYS A 127 -4.07 -2.94 -17.60
C LYS A 127 -3.05 -2.24 -16.71
N LYS A 128 -2.66 -1.04 -17.13
CA LYS A 128 -2.03 -0.04 -16.25
C LYS A 128 -3.13 0.86 -15.69
N VAL A 129 -3.23 0.97 -14.36
CA VAL A 129 -4.30 1.71 -13.69
C VAL A 129 -3.73 2.82 -12.80
N LEU A 130 -4.48 3.92 -12.70
CA LEU A 130 -4.17 5.07 -11.86
C LEU A 130 -5.34 5.33 -10.92
N ASP A 131 -5.11 5.30 -9.60
CA ASP A 131 -6.09 5.63 -8.56
C ASP A 131 -5.75 6.98 -7.93
N ILE A 132 -6.57 7.99 -8.22
CA ILE A 132 -6.37 9.37 -7.76
C ILE A 132 -7.08 9.55 -6.42
N GLY A 133 -6.35 10.00 -5.39
CA GLY A 133 -6.85 10.07 -4.02
C GLY A 133 -6.98 8.69 -3.39
N CYS A 134 -6.00 7.82 -3.62
CA CYS A 134 -6.07 6.39 -3.27
C CYS A 134 -6.13 6.10 -1.76
N GLY A 135 -5.76 7.05 -0.87
CA GLY A 135 -5.73 6.82 0.58
C GLY A 135 -4.76 5.70 0.96
N SER A 136 -5.13 4.80 1.88
CA SER A 136 -4.27 3.66 2.28
C SER A 136 -3.92 2.68 1.15
N GLY A 137 -4.52 2.84 -0.03
CA GLY A 137 -4.30 1.98 -1.20
C GLY A 137 -5.16 0.72 -1.22
N TYR A 138 -6.19 0.61 -0.37
CA TYR A 138 -7.09 -0.54 -0.36
C TYR A 138 -7.57 -0.95 -1.77
N HIS A 139 -8.11 0.01 -2.55
CA HIS A 139 -8.61 -0.26 -3.91
C HIS A 139 -7.49 -0.58 -4.89
N LEU A 140 -6.28 -0.02 -4.72
CA LEU A 140 -5.11 -0.40 -5.52
C LEU A 140 -4.76 -1.88 -5.34
N TRP A 141 -4.79 -2.38 -4.11
CA TRP A 141 -4.52 -3.80 -3.84
C TRP A 141 -5.60 -4.70 -4.44
N ARG A 142 -6.89 -4.30 -4.35
CA ARG A 142 -7.98 -5.04 -5.02
C ARG A 142 -7.79 -5.05 -6.54
N MET A 143 -7.41 -3.90 -7.14
CA MET A 143 -7.11 -3.83 -8.58
C MET A 143 -5.90 -4.68 -8.96
N ALA A 144 -4.84 -4.67 -8.15
CA ALA A 144 -3.65 -5.50 -8.37
C ALA A 144 -3.98 -7.00 -8.34
N ALA A 145 -4.89 -7.42 -7.45
CA ALA A 145 -5.39 -8.79 -7.38
C ALA A 145 -6.07 -9.24 -8.69
N GLU A 146 -6.74 -8.32 -9.41
CA GLU A 146 -7.35 -8.58 -10.72
C GLU A 146 -6.32 -8.71 -11.86
N GLY A 147 -5.02 -8.69 -11.55
CA GLY A 147 -3.93 -8.97 -12.49
C GLY A 147 -3.51 -7.78 -13.34
N THR A 148 -3.63 -6.55 -12.84
CA THR A 148 -3.10 -5.35 -13.52
C THR A 148 -1.60 -5.49 -13.80
N GLU A 149 -1.16 -4.97 -14.94
CA GLU A 149 0.26 -4.89 -15.28
C GLU A 149 1.01 -3.92 -14.34
N LEU A 150 0.35 -2.81 -13.99
CA LEU A 150 0.87 -1.77 -13.11
C LEU A 150 -0.30 -1.04 -12.43
N ALA A 151 -0.29 -0.95 -11.11
CA ALA A 151 -1.24 -0.16 -10.34
C ALA A 151 -0.53 1.01 -9.65
N VAL A 152 -0.91 2.24 -9.98
CA VAL A 152 -0.30 3.45 -9.39
C VAL A 152 -1.35 4.23 -8.62
N GLY A 153 -1.08 4.51 -7.36
CA GLY A 153 -1.83 5.42 -6.52
C GLY A 153 -1.21 6.79 -6.47
N VAL A 154 -2.03 7.83 -6.43
CA VAL A 154 -1.59 9.20 -6.14
C VAL A 154 -2.41 9.74 -4.98
N ASP A 155 -1.76 10.20 -3.91
CA ASP A 155 -2.39 10.88 -2.78
C ASP A 155 -1.30 11.63 -1.98
N PRO A 156 -1.44 12.93 -1.67
CA PRO A 156 -0.37 13.72 -1.06
C PRO A 156 -0.08 13.36 0.41
N SER A 157 -0.89 12.50 1.04
CA SER A 157 -0.75 12.15 2.45
C SER A 157 0.41 11.17 2.71
N LEU A 158 1.42 11.63 3.45
CA LEU A 158 2.50 10.75 3.93
C LEU A 158 2.02 9.68 4.92
N LEU A 159 0.89 9.92 5.62
CA LEU A 159 0.24 8.86 6.42
C LEU A 159 -0.28 7.76 5.51
N SER A 160 -1.00 8.11 4.45
CA SER A 160 -1.53 7.17 3.46
C SER A 160 -0.38 6.38 2.79
N MET A 161 0.71 7.06 2.43
CA MET A 161 1.91 6.40 1.91
C MET A 161 2.49 5.41 2.93
N SER A 162 2.59 5.81 4.20
CA SER A 162 3.13 4.94 5.25
C SER A 162 2.26 3.69 5.43
N GLN A 163 0.93 3.85 5.45
CA GLN A 163 -0.03 2.74 5.49
C GLN A 163 0.12 1.81 4.30
N PHE A 164 0.22 2.36 3.09
CA PHE A 164 0.47 1.59 1.87
C PHE A 164 1.78 0.79 1.97
N LEU A 165 2.85 1.40 2.47
CA LEU A 165 4.16 0.74 2.59
C LEU A 165 4.17 -0.37 3.64
N VAL A 166 3.39 -0.26 4.72
CA VAL A 166 3.20 -1.37 5.68
C VAL A 166 2.60 -2.57 4.95
N LEU A 167 1.55 -2.35 4.16
CA LEU A 167 0.92 -3.40 3.37
C LEU A 167 1.89 -3.97 2.33
N LYS A 168 2.61 -3.10 1.59
CA LYS A 168 3.60 -3.49 0.59
C LYS A 168 4.70 -4.37 1.17
N HIS A 169 5.21 -4.07 2.36
CA HIS A 169 6.22 -4.88 3.05
C HIS A 169 5.76 -6.33 3.25
N PHE A 170 4.55 -6.51 3.77
CA PHE A 170 4.01 -7.85 4.03
C PHE A 170 3.49 -8.54 2.76
N ILE A 171 2.93 -7.82 1.80
CA ILE A 171 2.45 -8.38 0.52
C ILE A 171 3.61 -8.77 -0.39
N GLY A 172 4.71 -8.01 -0.34
CA GLY A 172 5.92 -8.26 -1.09
C GLY A 172 6.13 -7.39 -2.32
N GLU A 173 7.38 -7.35 -2.77
CA GLU A 173 7.82 -6.47 -3.86
C GLU A 173 7.37 -6.94 -5.25
N SER A 174 6.99 -8.22 -5.40
CA SER A 174 6.58 -8.81 -6.68
C SER A 174 5.27 -8.23 -7.24
N VAL A 175 4.36 -7.74 -6.39
CA VAL A 175 3.10 -7.13 -6.81
C VAL A 175 3.36 -5.71 -7.34
N PRO A 176 3.05 -5.38 -8.61
CA PRO A 176 3.42 -4.11 -9.24
C PRO A 176 2.45 -2.97 -8.85
N ALA A 177 2.31 -2.72 -7.55
CA ALA A 177 1.53 -1.63 -6.98
C ALA A 177 2.46 -0.58 -6.37
N TYR A 178 2.23 0.69 -6.70
CA TYR A 178 3.06 1.81 -6.27
C TYR A 178 2.22 2.99 -5.79
N PHE A 179 2.74 3.76 -4.84
CA PHE A 179 2.12 4.96 -4.31
C PHE A 179 3.03 6.17 -4.59
N LEU A 180 2.44 7.26 -5.10
CA LEU A 180 3.11 8.54 -5.33
C LEU A 180 2.51 9.60 -4.37
N PRO A 181 3.30 10.17 -3.44
CA PRO A 181 2.84 11.20 -2.50
C PRO A 181 2.69 12.58 -3.17
N LEU A 182 1.90 12.66 -4.23
CA LEU A 182 1.76 13.84 -5.08
C LEU A 182 0.33 14.37 -5.07
N THR A 183 0.18 15.64 -5.44
CA THR A 183 -1.10 16.34 -5.63
C THR A 183 -1.56 16.26 -7.08
#